data_AF-A0A7C6TUK2-F1
#
_entry.id   AF-A0A7C6TUK2-F1
#
_cell.length_a   1.000
_cell.length_b   1.000
_cell.length_c   1.000
_cell.angle_alpha   90.00
_cell.angle_beta   90.00
_cell.angle_gamma   90.00
#
_symmetry.space_group_name_H-M   'P 1'
#
loop_
_entity.id
_entity.type
_entity.pdbx_description
1 polymer ?
#
loop_
_entity_poly.entity_id
_entity_poly.type
_entity_poly.pdbx_seq_one_letter_code
_entity_poly.pdbx_strand_id
1 'polypeptide(L)'
;MPTRNTSAFLDPAVSRVMTSPRVYDHDSLIELDEARWYFSDAAVTVADEKLAVTGDQPWATWWGTVRTFKEGDAVLVLFQPGVGSQFEFHFERGDWATPDYRRWAFHGSTRFEMSIWEGANPQRWGELVGQLSPDPQAWYYLLLGMDLDGEFVAFAWEQGEATPQIAYRRRLDESWSGPGWVFGMGANRGKLFIDEVTEITFADVRDAGRADEHFWDALVLIDQQDPSGALDKLDAAIRPDPDQPVYLYYRGMTLWRMGRLEGALADLTRASTLDPNNDAYCRQLAWFYARELNDADQARTYMERALSLAPLEARNYRLRA
;
A
#
# COMPACT_ATOMS: atom_id res chain seq x y z
N MET A 1 -3.06 -23.72 -31.39
CA MET A 1 -2.73 -22.79 -30.30
C MET A 1 -2.18 -23.61 -29.15
N PRO A 2 -0.91 -23.48 -28.76
CA PRO A 2 -0.40 -24.28 -27.66
C PRO A 2 -0.93 -23.69 -26.35
N THR A 3 -1.86 -24.41 -25.72
CA THR A 3 -2.20 -24.28 -24.31
C THR A 3 -0.94 -24.56 -23.49
N ARG A 4 -0.27 -23.52 -22.98
CA ARG A 4 0.83 -23.66 -22.02
C ARG A 4 0.28 -23.41 -20.61
N ASN A 5 0.41 -24.46 -19.79
CA ASN A 5 0.24 -24.58 -18.35
C ASN A 5 -0.33 -23.36 -17.59
N THR A 6 -1.63 -23.42 -17.27
CA THR A 6 -2.34 -22.52 -16.35
C THR A 6 -2.01 -22.77 -14.87
N SER A 7 -0.83 -23.33 -14.56
CA SER A 7 -0.37 -23.53 -13.19
C SER A 7 0.54 -22.38 -12.76
N ALA A 8 0.08 -21.13 -12.94
CA ALA A 8 0.69 -20.01 -12.24
C ALA A 8 0.48 -20.26 -10.74
N PHE A 9 1.57 -20.29 -9.99
CA PHE A 9 1.51 -20.46 -8.54
C PHE A 9 0.92 -19.18 -7.96
N LEU A 10 -0.28 -19.27 -7.39
CA LEU A 10 -0.87 -18.17 -6.66
C LEU A 10 -0.26 -18.13 -5.26
N ASP A 11 0.30 -16.99 -4.86
CA ASP A 11 0.85 -16.83 -3.52
C ASP A 11 -0.22 -17.19 -2.45
N PRO A 12 0.11 -18.02 -1.43
CA PRO A 12 -0.86 -18.45 -0.43
C PRO A 12 -1.55 -17.30 0.33
N ALA A 13 -0.91 -16.13 0.45
CA ALA A 13 -1.50 -14.95 1.08
C ALA A 13 -2.76 -14.48 0.34
N VAL A 14 -2.86 -14.67 -0.98
CA VAL A 14 -4.06 -14.31 -1.76
C VAL A 14 -5.28 -15.07 -1.25
N SER A 15 -5.15 -16.37 -0.98
CA SER A 15 -6.26 -17.19 -0.48
C SER A 15 -6.68 -16.83 0.95
N ARG A 16 -5.88 -16.02 1.67
CA ARG A 16 -6.23 -15.48 2.99
C ARG A 16 -7.11 -14.25 2.92
N VAL A 17 -6.99 -13.46 1.85
CA VAL A 17 -7.77 -12.23 1.66
C VAL A 17 -8.86 -12.34 0.59
N MET A 18 -8.87 -13.38 -0.24
CA MET A 18 -9.89 -13.61 -1.26
C MET A 18 -10.51 -15.00 -1.15
N THR A 19 -11.80 -15.09 -1.46
CA THR A 19 -12.51 -16.36 -1.58
C THR A 19 -12.48 -16.86 -3.02
N SER A 20 -12.23 -18.16 -3.18
CA SER A 20 -12.22 -18.84 -4.48
C SER A 20 -11.35 -18.17 -5.58
N PRO A 21 -10.12 -17.69 -5.27
CA PRO A 21 -9.30 -17.03 -6.27
C PRO A 21 -8.93 -17.99 -7.40
N ARG A 22 -9.02 -17.52 -8.65
CA ARG A 22 -8.66 -18.28 -9.85
C ARG A 22 -7.88 -17.40 -10.81
N VAL A 23 -6.65 -17.81 -11.10
CA VAL A 23 -5.84 -17.20 -12.14
C VAL A 23 -6.48 -17.49 -13.50
N TYR A 24 -6.69 -16.45 -14.30
CA TYR A 24 -7.19 -16.58 -15.66
C TYR A 24 -6.23 -16.00 -16.71
N ASP A 25 -5.30 -15.14 -16.31
CA ASP A 25 -4.15 -14.72 -17.12
C ASP A 25 -2.91 -14.59 -16.24
N HIS A 26 -1.74 -14.84 -16.82
CA HIS A 26 -0.46 -14.72 -16.14
C HIS A 26 0.61 -14.36 -17.17
N ASP A 27 1.38 -13.35 -16.86
CA ASP A 27 2.45 -12.84 -17.69
C ASP A 27 3.72 -12.66 -16.84
N SER A 28 4.80 -13.31 -17.24
CA SER A 28 6.10 -13.18 -16.58
C SER A 28 6.89 -11.98 -17.10
N LEU A 29 6.36 -11.23 -18.09
CA LEU A 29 6.92 -9.97 -18.59
C LEU A 29 8.37 -10.03 -19.12
N ILE A 30 8.95 -11.22 -19.21
CA ILE A 30 10.27 -11.52 -19.80
C ILE A 30 10.26 -11.21 -21.30
N GLU A 31 9.11 -11.44 -21.95
CA GLU A 31 8.89 -11.11 -23.35
C GLU A 31 7.83 -10.00 -23.43
N LEU A 32 8.23 -8.84 -23.98
CA LEU A 32 7.32 -7.72 -24.21
C LEU A 32 6.35 -8.06 -25.35
N ASP A 33 5.18 -8.63 -25.03
CA ASP A 33 4.09 -8.83 -25.98
C ASP A 33 3.27 -7.53 -26.14
N GLU A 34 3.67 -6.70 -27.11
CA GLU A 34 2.96 -5.45 -27.46
C GLU A 34 1.48 -5.66 -27.81
N ALA A 35 1.04 -6.88 -28.14
CA ALA A 35 -0.37 -7.15 -28.43
C ALA A 35 -1.24 -7.23 -27.16
N ARG A 36 -0.64 -7.37 -25.98
CA ARG A 36 -1.33 -7.43 -24.68
C ARG A 36 -1.28 -6.10 -23.92
N TRP A 37 -0.29 -5.26 -24.24
CA TRP A 37 0.11 -4.13 -23.40
C TRP A 37 0.44 -2.89 -24.23
N TYR A 38 0.01 -1.72 -23.75
CA TYR A 38 0.34 -0.41 -24.35
C TYR A 38 1.40 0.33 -23.52
N PHE A 39 2.23 1.13 -24.18
CA PHE A 39 3.38 1.85 -23.59
C PHE A 39 3.33 3.34 -23.95
N SER A 40 3.64 4.22 -23.00
CA SER A 40 3.93 5.64 -23.29
C SER A 40 5.39 5.99 -22.98
N ASP A 41 6.04 6.67 -23.92
CA ASP A 41 7.40 7.27 -23.89
C ASP A 41 8.44 6.64 -22.93
N ALA A 42 8.79 5.40 -23.28
CA ALA A 42 10.06 4.68 -23.18
C ALA A 42 11.12 5.05 -22.11
N ALA A 43 11.13 4.21 -21.06
CA ALA A 43 12.35 3.51 -20.62
C ALA A 43 12.01 2.15 -19.97
N VAL A 44 11.30 1.30 -20.72
CA VAL A 44 10.99 -0.09 -20.34
C VAL A 44 12.01 -1.02 -20.99
N THR A 45 12.73 -1.80 -20.19
CA THR A 45 13.75 -2.76 -20.66
C THR A 45 13.61 -4.08 -19.93
N VAL A 46 14.04 -5.18 -20.53
CA VAL A 46 14.23 -6.45 -19.81
C VAL A 46 15.67 -6.52 -19.32
N ALA A 47 15.89 -6.64 -18.02
CA ALA A 47 17.19 -6.76 -17.38
C ALA A 47 17.13 -7.84 -16.30
N ASP A 48 18.12 -8.74 -16.29
CA ASP A 48 18.18 -9.88 -15.35
C ASP A 48 16.87 -10.69 -15.29
N GLU A 49 16.33 -11.00 -16.47
CA GLU A 49 15.05 -11.72 -16.66
C GLU A 49 13.83 -11.01 -16.07
N LYS A 50 13.91 -9.70 -15.84
CA LYS A 50 12.84 -8.90 -15.23
C LYS A 50 12.55 -7.66 -16.04
N LEU A 51 11.29 -7.22 -16.00
CA LEU A 51 10.91 -5.94 -16.56
C LEU A 51 11.44 -4.82 -15.67
N ALA A 52 12.17 -3.86 -16.25
CA ALA A 52 12.63 -2.66 -15.57
C ALA A 52 11.97 -1.44 -16.23
N VAL A 53 11.16 -0.73 -15.45
CA VAL A 53 10.52 0.53 -15.83
C VAL A 53 11.33 1.67 -15.22
N THR A 54 11.93 2.51 -16.06
CA THR A 54 12.73 3.65 -15.60
C THR A 54 11.95 4.96 -15.75
N GLY A 55 11.80 5.69 -14.66
CA GLY A 55 11.24 7.04 -14.64
C GLY A 55 12.33 8.09 -14.56
N ASP A 56 12.35 9.01 -15.51
CA ASP A 56 13.25 10.18 -15.54
C ASP A 56 12.50 11.53 -15.56
N GLN A 57 11.19 11.51 -15.77
CA GLN A 57 10.28 12.65 -15.72
C GLN A 57 8.92 12.20 -15.12
N PRO A 58 8.20 13.07 -14.39
CA PRO A 58 6.84 12.79 -13.95
C PRO A 58 5.94 12.46 -15.14
N TRP A 59 5.15 11.40 -15.02
CA TRP A 59 4.18 10.99 -16.03
C TRP A 59 4.73 10.59 -17.41
N ALA A 60 6.04 10.37 -17.54
CA ALA A 60 6.63 9.98 -18.82
C ALA A 60 6.53 8.47 -19.09
N THR A 61 6.77 7.63 -18.09
CA THR A 61 6.91 6.18 -18.29
C THR A 61 5.73 5.41 -17.72
N TRP A 62 4.81 5.00 -18.61
CA TRP A 62 3.63 4.19 -18.25
C TRP A 62 3.55 2.90 -19.05
N TRP A 63 3.06 1.88 -18.37
CA TRP A 63 2.71 0.58 -18.90
C TRP A 63 1.28 0.23 -18.48
N GLY A 64 0.44 -0.24 -19.40
CA GLY A 64 -0.96 -0.56 -19.07
C GLY A 64 -1.54 -1.72 -19.88
N THR A 65 -2.58 -2.35 -19.31
CA THR A 65 -3.33 -3.43 -19.98
C THR A 65 -4.15 -2.89 -21.14
N VAL A 66 -4.21 -3.65 -22.25
CA VAL A 66 -5.26 -3.45 -23.27
C VAL A 66 -6.61 -4.02 -22.80
N ARG A 67 -6.60 -4.87 -21.77
CA ARG A 67 -7.80 -5.44 -21.15
C ARG A 67 -8.45 -4.47 -20.15
N THR A 68 -9.71 -4.75 -19.86
CA THR A 68 -10.48 -4.06 -18.82
C THR A 68 -10.85 -5.01 -17.70
N PHE A 69 -10.68 -4.56 -16.46
CA PHE A 69 -11.12 -5.22 -15.25
C PHE A 69 -12.54 -4.76 -14.87
N LYS A 70 -13.22 -5.60 -14.11
CA LYS A 70 -14.54 -5.34 -13.53
C LYS A 70 -14.56 -5.84 -12.08
N GLU A 71 -15.67 -5.60 -11.41
CA GLU A 71 -15.97 -6.21 -10.11
C GLU A 71 -15.83 -7.74 -10.17
N GLY A 72 -15.18 -8.31 -9.16
CA GLY A 72 -14.76 -9.71 -9.10
C GLY A 72 -13.40 -10.00 -9.74
N ASP A 73 -12.75 -9.01 -10.36
CA ASP A 73 -11.40 -9.15 -10.92
C ASP A 73 -10.36 -8.42 -10.04
N ALA A 74 -9.16 -8.99 -10.01
CA ALA A 74 -7.98 -8.44 -9.35
C ALA A 74 -6.72 -8.68 -10.17
N VAL A 75 -5.70 -7.87 -9.92
CA VAL A 75 -4.35 -8.04 -10.45
C VAL A 75 -3.38 -8.21 -9.28
N LEU A 76 -2.53 -9.24 -9.37
CA LEU A 76 -1.41 -9.49 -8.46
C LEU A 76 -0.12 -9.18 -9.21
N VAL A 77 0.67 -8.27 -8.67
CA VAL A 77 1.96 -7.86 -9.24
C VAL A 77 3.08 -8.24 -8.29
N LEU A 78 4.11 -8.91 -8.79
CA LEU A 78 5.38 -9.11 -8.10
C LEU A 78 6.37 -8.03 -8.55
N PHE A 79 6.75 -7.14 -7.65
CA PHE A 79 7.59 -5.97 -7.96
C PHE A 79 8.69 -5.73 -6.94
N GLN A 80 9.72 -5.00 -7.35
CA GLN A 80 10.78 -4.51 -6.48
C GLN A 80 11.06 -3.03 -6.77
N PRO A 81 11.00 -2.14 -5.75
CA PRO A 81 11.34 -0.74 -5.91
C PRO A 81 12.84 -0.55 -6.11
N GLY A 82 13.26 0.40 -6.94
CA GLY A 82 14.65 0.84 -7.01
C GLY A 82 14.96 1.88 -5.92
N VAL A 83 16.25 2.10 -5.66
CA VAL A 83 16.73 3.12 -4.70
C VAL A 83 16.18 4.50 -5.09
N GLY A 84 15.47 5.15 -4.15
CA GLY A 84 14.88 6.48 -4.35
C GLY A 84 13.82 6.55 -5.44
N SER A 85 13.24 5.41 -5.82
CA SER A 85 12.21 5.35 -6.85
C SER A 85 10.90 6.00 -6.40
N GLN A 86 10.16 6.53 -7.37
CA GLN A 86 8.79 6.96 -7.22
C GLN A 86 7.98 6.28 -8.31
N PHE A 87 6.97 5.53 -7.92
CA PHE A 87 6.20 4.69 -8.83
C PHE A 87 4.76 4.58 -8.39
N GLU A 88 3.91 4.11 -9.30
CA GLU A 88 2.52 3.84 -8.99
C GLU A 88 1.98 2.64 -9.77
N PHE A 89 0.91 2.07 -9.25
CA PHE A 89 0.04 1.07 -9.85
C PHE A 89 -1.39 1.57 -9.68
N HIS A 90 -2.23 1.50 -10.70
CA HIS A 90 -3.56 2.09 -10.63
C HIS A 90 -4.60 1.36 -11.46
N PHE A 91 -5.85 1.50 -11.04
CA PHE A 91 -7.00 1.33 -11.90
C PHE A 91 -7.51 2.70 -12.32
N GLU A 92 -7.79 2.88 -13.60
CA GLU A 92 -8.40 4.10 -14.13
C GLU A 92 -9.52 3.84 -15.12
N ARG A 93 -10.41 4.82 -15.25
CA ARG A 93 -11.52 4.83 -16.19
C ARG A 93 -11.83 6.26 -16.62
N GLY A 94 -12.24 6.42 -17.87
CA GLY A 94 -12.61 7.70 -18.44
C GLY A 94 -11.40 8.51 -18.90
N ASP A 95 -11.68 9.66 -19.52
CA ASP A 95 -10.63 10.53 -20.05
C ASP A 95 -10.16 11.52 -18.99
N TRP A 96 -8.84 11.60 -18.74
CA TRP A 96 -8.20 12.42 -17.69
C TRP A 96 -8.79 13.82 -17.46
N ALA A 97 -9.16 14.52 -18.54
CA ALA A 97 -9.65 15.90 -18.49
C ALA A 97 -11.18 16.02 -18.39
N THR A 98 -11.88 14.95 -18.04
CA THR A 98 -13.35 14.89 -18.03
C THR A 98 -13.92 14.68 -16.62
N PRO A 99 -15.15 15.12 -16.35
CA PRO A 99 -15.85 14.85 -15.08
C PRO A 99 -16.04 13.36 -14.78
N ASP A 100 -15.96 12.50 -15.79
CA ASP A 100 -16.15 11.05 -15.67
C ASP A 100 -14.84 10.32 -15.34
N TYR A 101 -13.70 11.03 -15.30
CA TYR A 101 -12.43 10.42 -14.95
C TYR A 101 -12.46 9.89 -13.52
N ARG A 102 -11.97 8.66 -13.35
CA ARG A 102 -11.79 8.01 -12.06
C ARG A 102 -10.45 7.32 -12.07
N ARG A 103 -9.63 7.53 -11.04
CA ARG A 103 -8.41 6.74 -10.83
C ARG A 103 -8.22 6.44 -9.36
N TRP A 104 -7.88 5.19 -9.10
CA TRP A 104 -7.50 4.71 -7.79
C TRP A 104 -6.12 4.06 -7.89
N ALA A 105 -5.16 4.59 -7.13
CA ALA A 105 -3.75 4.30 -7.34
C ALA A 105 -3.01 4.01 -6.03
N PHE A 106 -2.18 2.98 -6.07
CA PHE A 106 -1.15 2.65 -5.10
C PHE A 106 0.17 3.30 -5.53
N HIS A 107 0.81 4.03 -4.63
CA HIS A 107 2.04 4.76 -4.86
C HIS A 107 3.15 4.25 -3.95
N GLY A 108 4.37 4.19 -4.47
CA GLY A 108 5.57 3.95 -3.68
C GLY A 108 6.56 5.10 -3.82
N SER A 109 7.02 5.64 -2.70
CA SER A 109 8.14 6.59 -2.65
C SER A 109 8.98 6.38 -1.39
N THR A 110 8.94 7.29 -0.41
CA THR A 110 9.50 7.04 0.93
C THR A 110 8.64 6.08 1.76
N ARG A 111 7.40 5.84 1.32
CA ARG A 111 6.42 4.92 1.91
C ARG A 111 5.43 4.49 0.83
N PHE A 112 4.65 3.45 1.11
CA PHE A 112 3.51 3.08 0.30
C PHE A 112 2.27 3.90 0.68
N GLU A 113 1.55 4.42 -0.31
CA GLU A 113 0.40 5.31 -0.14
C GLU A 113 -0.71 4.96 -1.14
N MET A 114 -1.95 5.38 -0.85
CA MET A 114 -3.06 5.32 -1.81
C MET A 114 -3.51 6.73 -2.20
N SER A 115 -3.99 6.88 -3.43
CA SER A 115 -4.61 8.12 -3.92
C SER A 115 -5.89 7.83 -4.70
N ILE A 116 -6.82 8.79 -4.64
CA ILE A 116 -8.06 8.80 -5.40
C ILE A 116 -8.14 10.09 -6.22
N TRP A 117 -8.56 9.95 -7.47
CA TRP A 117 -8.77 11.04 -8.41
C TRP A 117 -10.16 10.94 -9.00
N GLU A 118 -10.90 12.06 -8.98
CA GLU A 118 -12.28 12.10 -9.45
C GLU A 118 -12.59 13.35 -10.26
N GLY A 119 -12.92 13.19 -11.53
CA GLY A 119 -13.34 14.27 -12.42
C GLY A 119 -12.18 15.07 -13.01
N ALA A 120 -12.48 16.29 -13.48
CA ALA A 120 -11.58 17.09 -14.33
C ALA A 120 -10.41 17.77 -13.59
N ASN A 121 -9.87 17.11 -12.55
CA ASN A 121 -8.69 17.45 -11.74
C ASN A 121 -8.91 18.04 -10.31
N PRO A 122 -9.54 17.28 -9.39
CA PRO A 122 -9.25 17.33 -7.95
C PRO A 122 -8.51 16.06 -7.50
N GLN A 123 -7.32 16.27 -6.96
CA GLN A 123 -6.42 15.25 -6.44
C GLN A 123 -6.67 15.07 -4.94
N ARG A 124 -6.93 13.85 -4.47
CA ARG A 124 -6.92 13.54 -3.03
C ARG A 124 -5.74 12.61 -2.73
N TRP A 125 -4.64 13.22 -2.29
CA TRP A 125 -3.49 12.50 -1.72
C TRP A 125 -3.74 12.16 -0.27
N GLY A 126 -3.22 11.01 0.17
CA GLY A 126 -2.93 10.80 1.59
C GLY A 126 -3.93 9.95 2.36
N GLU A 127 -4.73 9.12 1.69
CA GLU A 127 -5.70 8.26 2.39
C GLU A 127 -5.08 6.97 2.96
N LEU A 128 -3.76 6.81 2.91
CA LEU A 128 -3.07 5.70 3.57
C LEU A 128 -1.61 6.03 3.92
N VAL A 129 -1.29 5.96 5.22
CA VAL A 129 0.09 5.92 5.73
C VAL A 129 0.28 4.55 6.36
N GLY A 130 0.47 3.53 5.52
CA GLY A 130 0.99 2.23 5.92
C GLY A 130 2.48 2.34 6.24
N GLN A 131 2.98 1.59 7.21
CA GLN A 131 4.35 1.73 7.75
C GLN A 131 5.42 1.01 6.93
N LEU A 132 5.02 0.27 5.90
CA LEU A 132 5.95 -0.42 5.03
C LEU A 132 6.62 0.63 4.11
N SER A 133 7.89 0.87 4.40
CA SER A 133 8.74 1.68 3.54
C SER A 133 9.29 0.78 2.44
N PRO A 134 9.29 1.21 1.17
CA PRO A 134 9.88 0.44 0.08
C PRO A 134 11.36 0.10 0.38
N ASP A 135 11.69 -1.19 0.50
CA ASP A 135 13.07 -1.68 0.59
C ASP A 135 13.54 -2.10 -0.81
N PRO A 136 14.58 -1.46 -1.38
CA PRO A 136 15.10 -1.80 -2.69
C PRO A 136 15.74 -3.20 -2.78
N GLN A 137 15.89 -3.91 -1.66
CA GLN A 137 16.39 -5.28 -1.62
C GLN A 137 15.26 -6.32 -1.53
N ALA A 138 14.03 -5.90 -1.21
CA ALA A 138 12.89 -6.78 -1.04
C ALA A 138 12.04 -6.84 -2.32
N TRP A 139 11.36 -7.98 -2.48
CA TRP A 139 10.31 -8.16 -3.48
C TRP A 139 8.96 -8.09 -2.77
N TYR A 140 7.98 -7.49 -3.41
CA TYR A 140 6.66 -7.29 -2.86
C TYR A 140 5.60 -7.84 -3.81
N TYR A 141 4.60 -8.48 -3.24
CA TYR A 141 3.33 -8.69 -3.89
C TYR A 141 2.43 -7.48 -3.64
N LEU A 142 1.77 -6.99 -4.69
CA LEU A 142 0.68 -6.04 -4.63
C LEU A 142 -0.55 -6.66 -5.31
N LEU A 143 -1.62 -6.85 -4.54
CA LEU A 143 -2.92 -7.31 -5.01
C LEU A 143 -3.88 -6.12 -5.04
N LEU A 144 -4.31 -5.70 -6.24
CA LEU A 144 -5.31 -4.66 -6.45
C LEU A 144 -6.58 -5.29 -7.03
N GLY A 145 -7.74 -5.07 -6.42
CA GLY A 145 -9.00 -5.66 -6.90
C GLY A 145 -10.23 -4.83 -6.58
N MET A 146 -11.35 -5.24 -7.16
CA MET A 146 -12.67 -4.63 -6.95
C MET A 146 -13.67 -5.70 -6.56
N ASP A 147 -14.23 -5.59 -5.36
CA ASP A 147 -15.25 -6.51 -4.87
C ASP A 147 -16.62 -6.26 -5.53
N LEU A 148 -17.50 -7.26 -5.46
CA LEU A 148 -18.85 -7.23 -6.05
C LEU A 148 -19.77 -6.16 -5.43
N ASP A 149 -19.43 -5.66 -4.24
CA ASP A 149 -20.15 -4.58 -3.57
C ASP A 149 -19.58 -3.18 -3.88
N GLY A 150 -18.70 -3.04 -4.88
CA GLY A 150 -18.06 -1.76 -5.23
C GLY A 150 -16.97 -1.33 -4.26
N GLU A 151 -16.37 -2.28 -3.54
CA GLU A 151 -15.23 -2.04 -2.66
C GLU A 151 -13.91 -2.24 -3.39
N PHE A 152 -13.07 -1.20 -3.43
CA PHE A 152 -11.72 -1.28 -3.96
C PHE A 152 -10.78 -1.78 -2.87
N VAL A 153 -9.94 -2.77 -3.19
CA VAL A 153 -9.04 -3.41 -2.23
C VAL A 153 -7.60 -3.46 -2.70
N ALA A 154 -6.67 -2.99 -1.88
CA ALA A 154 -5.23 -3.09 -2.12
C ALA A 154 -4.56 -3.84 -0.97
N PHE A 155 -3.88 -4.94 -1.27
CA PHE A 155 -3.06 -5.65 -0.29
C PHE A 155 -1.62 -5.68 -0.75
N ALA A 156 -0.67 -5.40 0.14
CA ALA A 156 0.75 -5.55 -0.18
C ALA A 156 1.53 -6.25 0.93
N TRP A 157 2.47 -7.10 0.54
CA TRP A 157 3.37 -7.82 1.45
C TRP A 157 4.69 -8.11 0.79
N GLU A 158 5.73 -8.20 1.60
CA GLU A 158 7.02 -8.74 1.17
C GLU A 158 6.91 -10.23 0.80
N GLN A 159 7.63 -10.64 -0.24
CA GLN A 159 7.68 -12.04 -0.68
C GLN A 159 8.22 -12.93 0.44
N GLY A 160 7.47 -13.99 0.75
CA GLY A 160 7.79 -14.90 1.85
C GLY A 160 7.01 -14.61 3.14
N GLU A 161 6.39 -13.43 3.26
CA GLU A 161 5.45 -13.16 4.34
C GLU A 161 4.13 -13.92 4.14
N ALA A 162 3.62 -14.48 5.23
CA ALA A 162 2.41 -15.30 5.18
C ALA A 162 1.12 -14.46 5.16
N THR A 163 1.20 -13.16 5.42
CA THR A 163 0.05 -12.26 5.56
C THR A 163 0.35 -10.89 4.97
N PRO A 164 -0.64 -10.24 4.33
CA PRO A 164 -0.57 -8.84 3.93
C PRO A 164 -0.12 -7.93 5.07
N GLN A 165 0.93 -7.14 4.82
CA GLN A 165 1.42 -6.10 5.74
C GLN A 165 0.70 -4.77 5.51
N ILE A 166 0.20 -4.58 4.29
CA ILE A 166 -0.71 -3.51 3.90
C ILE A 166 -2.02 -4.17 3.48
N ALA A 167 -3.11 -3.63 3.98
CA ALA A 167 -4.45 -3.79 3.44
C ALA A 167 -5.00 -2.39 3.20
N TYR A 168 -5.89 -2.23 2.23
CA TYR A 168 -6.73 -1.05 2.01
C TYR A 168 -8.02 -1.58 1.49
N ARG A 169 -9.13 -1.07 2.00
CA ARG A 169 -10.47 -1.40 1.52
C ARG A 169 -11.27 -0.13 1.52
N ARG A 170 -11.89 0.21 0.39
CA ARG A 170 -12.72 1.41 0.29
C ARG A 170 -13.92 1.15 -0.57
N ARG A 171 -15.09 1.21 0.06
CA ARG A 171 -16.35 1.31 -0.66
C ARG A 171 -16.52 2.74 -1.15
N LEU A 172 -16.60 2.88 -2.47
CA LEU A 172 -16.85 4.16 -3.12
C LEU A 172 -18.34 4.21 -3.54
N ASP A 173 -18.84 5.40 -3.87
CA ASP A 173 -20.23 5.53 -4.28
C ASP A 173 -20.49 4.90 -5.65
N GLU A 174 -21.77 4.85 -6.05
CA GLU A 174 -22.22 4.21 -7.29
C GLU A 174 -21.55 4.79 -8.56
N SER A 175 -20.97 6.00 -8.51
CA SER A 175 -20.23 6.58 -9.64
C SER A 175 -18.90 5.84 -9.93
N TRP A 176 -18.43 5.04 -8.98
CA TRP A 176 -17.23 4.20 -9.10
C TRP A 176 -17.55 2.75 -9.47
N SER A 177 -18.82 2.37 -9.50
CA SER A 177 -19.24 1.02 -9.93
C SER A 177 -19.23 0.88 -11.45
N GLY A 178 -19.29 -0.36 -11.92
CA GLY A 178 -19.45 -0.70 -13.34
C GLY A 178 -18.17 -1.15 -14.05
N PRO A 179 -18.31 -1.77 -15.23
CA PRO A 179 -17.20 -2.41 -15.92
C PRO A 179 -16.26 -1.38 -16.57
N GLY A 180 -15.04 -1.79 -16.90
CA GLY A 180 -14.17 -1.01 -17.78
C GLY A 180 -13.05 -0.27 -17.08
N TRP A 181 -12.32 -0.94 -16.17
CA TRP A 181 -11.14 -0.39 -15.52
C TRP A 181 -9.87 -0.80 -16.26
N VAL A 182 -9.02 0.14 -16.59
CA VAL A 182 -7.70 -0.14 -17.15
C VAL A 182 -6.71 -0.21 -16.01
N PHE A 183 -5.91 -1.27 -15.97
CA PHE A 183 -4.79 -1.37 -15.05
C PHE A 183 -3.56 -0.72 -15.68
N GLY A 184 -2.91 0.17 -14.92
CA GLY A 184 -1.67 0.82 -15.31
C GLY A 184 -0.63 0.75 -14.20
N MET A 185 0.63 0.82 -14.58
CA MET A 185 1.77 0.95 -13.68
C MET A 185 2.85 1.79 -14.32
N GLY A 186 3.70 2.42 -13.50
CA GLY A 186 4.74 3.28 -14.03
C GLY A 186 5.71 3.75 -12.96
N ALA A 187 6.84 4.28 -13.43
CA ALA A 187 7.82 4.94 -12.58
C ALA A 187 7.91 6.41 -12.99
N ASN A 188 7.70 7.30 -12.04
CA ASN A 188 7.90 8.75 -12.19
C ASN A 188 9.37 9.14 -11.92
N ARG A 189 10.08 8.34 -11.11
CA ARG A 189 11.49 8.54 -10.80
C ARG A 189 12.17 7.22 -10.49
N GLY A 190 13.42 7.06 -10.91
CA GLY A 190 14.22 5.88 -10.56
C GLY A 190 13.75 4.64 -11.33
N LYS A 191 14.06 3.45 -10.81
CA LYS A 191 13.67 2.18 -11.44
C LYS A 191 12.59 1.47 -10.62
N LEU A 192 11.64 0.85 -11.30
CA LEU A 192 10.72 -0.13 -10.76
C LEU A 192 10.95 -1.44 -11.51
N PHE A 193 11.21 -2.52 -10.78
CA PHE A 193 11.38 -3.85 -11.35
C PHE A 193 10.10 -4.65 -11.17
N ILE A 194 9.72 -5.43 -12.19
CA ILE A 194 8.48 -6.20 -12.22
C ILE A 194 8.82 -7.57 -12.78
N ASP A 195 8.39 -8.60 -12.07
CA ASP A 195 8.69 -10.00 -12.40
C ASP A 195 7.45 -10.70 -12.94
N GLU A 196 6.30 -10.51 -12.29
CA GLU A 196 5.07 -11.19 -12.68
C GLU A 196 3.86 -10.29 -12.54
N VAL A 197 2.93 -10.43 -13.49
CA VAL A 197 1.57 -9.89 -13.40
C VAL A 197 0.59 -11.03 -13.60
N THR A 198 -0.26 -11.24 -12.61
CA THR A 198 -1.25 -12.31 -12.59
C THR A 198 -2.64 -11.72 -12.46
N GLU A 199 -3.52 -12.04 -13.40
CA GLU A 199 -4.91 -11.62 -13.37
C GLU A 199 -5.78 -12.72 -12.74
N ILE A 200 -6.59 -12.32 -11.76
CA ILE A 200 -7.30 -13.21 -10.85
C ILE A 200 -8.78 -12.85 -10.87
N THR A 201 -9.63 -13.87 -10.97
CA THR A 201 -11.04 -13.75 -10.59
C THR A 201 -11.22 -14.24 -9.17
N PHE A 202 -12.11 -13.61 -8.41
CA PHE A 202 -12.46 -14.03 -7.06
C PHE A 202 -13.96 -13.87 -6.83
N ALA A 203 -14.49 -14.54 -5.81
CA ALA A 203 -15.93 -14.51 -5.52
C ALA A 203 -16.32 -13.39 -4.55
N ASP A 204 -15.45 -13.12 -3.58
CA ASP A 204 -15.65 -12.13 -2.52
C ASP A 204 -14.28 -11.85 -1.86
N VAL A 205 -14.08 -10.63 -1.39
CA VAL A 205 -12.96 -10.31 -0.50
C VAL A 205 -13.29 -10.95 0.84
N ARG A 206 -12.43 -11.87 1.31
CA ARG A 206 -12.60 -12.39 2.67
C ARG A 206 -12.59 -11.19 3.60
N ASP A 207 -13.44 -11.24 4.61
CA ASP A 207 -13.27 -10.45 5.82
C ASP A 207 -11.87 -10.74 6.39
N ALA A 208 -10.84 -10.09 5.85
CA ALA A 208 -9.72 -9.58 6.61
C ALA A 208 -10.41 -8.68 7.62
N GLY A 209 -10.63 -9.24 8.81
CA GLY A 209 -11.86 -9.07 9.58
C GLY A 209 -12.29 -7.62 9.76
N ARG A 210 -13.58 -7.37 10.00
CA ARG A 210 -14.18 -6.06 10.36
C ARG A 210 -13.34 -5.12 11.24
N ALA A 211 -12.37 -5.67 11.96
CA ALA A 211 -11.23 -4.95 12.53
C ALA A 211 -10.62 -3.91 11.57
N ASP A 212 -10.27 -4.34 10.35
CA ASP A 212 -9.63 -3.52 9.33
C ASP A 212 -10.59 -2.45 8.80
N GLU A 213 -11.87 -2.77 8.56
CA GLU A 213 -12.89 -1.79 8.15
C GLU A 213 -13.02 -0.65 9.17
N HIS A 214 -13.15 -0.99 10.44
CA HIS A 214 -13.20 0.02 11.51
C HIS A 214 -11.89 0.78 11.62
N PHE A 215 -10.74 0.14 11.40
CA PHE A 215 -9.47 0.84 11.35
C PHE A 215 -9.42 1.87 10.21
N TRP A 216 -9.91 1.53 9.02
CA TRP A 216 -9.99 2.46 7.88
C TRP A 216 -10.95 3.62 8.13
N ASP A 217 -12.15 3.35 8.64
CA ASP A 217 -13.09 4.39 9.07
C ASP A 217 -12.41 5.36 10.03
N ALA A 218 -11.61 4.84 10.97
CA ALA A 218 -10.88 5.68 11.89
C ALA A 218 -9.86 6.58 11.18
N LEU A 219 -9.09 6.06 10.23
CA LEU A 219 -8.12 6.87 9.48
C LEU A 219 -8.80 7.99 8.68
N VAL A 220 -9.96 7.71 8.07
CA VAL A 220 -10.77 8.72 7.38
C VAL A 220 -11.22 9.81 8.35
N LEU A 221 -11.66 9.43 9.54
CA LEU A 221 -12.09 10.37 10.57
C LEU A 221 -10.89 11.18 11.13
N ILE A 222 -9.69 10.59 11.21
CA ILE A 222 -8.45 11.29 11.56
C ILE A 222 -8.11 12.38 10.53
N ASP A 223 -8.29 12.10 9.23
CA ASP A 223 -8.10 13.06 8.13
C ASP A 223 -9.16 14.18 8.17
N GLN A 224 -10.41 13.82 8.44
CA GLN A 224 -11.52 14.76 8.63
C GLN A 224 -11.43 15.57 9.94
N GLN A 225 -10.39 15.36 10.74
CA GLN A 225 -10.18 16.00 12.05
C GLN A 225 -11.31 15.71 13.05
N ASP A 226 -11.93 14.53 12.97
CA ASP A 226 -12.85 13.99 13.97
C ASP A 226 -12.16 12.91 14.84
N PRO A 227 -11.43 13.31 15.90
CA PRO A 227 -10.74 12.36 16.76
C PRO A 227 -11.70 11.53 17.62
N SER A 228 -12.95 11.97 17.83
CA SER A 228 -13.90 11.21 18.65
C SER A 228 -14.46 10.03 17.86
N GLY A 229 -14.92 10.29 16.63
CA GLY A 229 -15.33 9.22 15.72
C GLY A 229 -14.19 8.26 15.41
N ALA A 230 -12.96 8.78 15.20
CA ALA A 230 -11.79 7.95 14.98
C ALA A 230 -11.52 7.00 16.16
N LEU A 231 -11.63 7.49 17.40
CA LEU A 231 -11.42 6.67 18.59
C LEU A 231 -12.43 5.52 18.69
N ASP A 232 -13.73 5.79 18.45
CA ASP A 232 -14.78 4.77 18.48
C ASP A 232 -14.50 3.64 17.48
N LYS A 233 -14.02 4.03 16.30
CA LYS A 233 -13.66 3.10 15.23
C LYS A 233 -12.38 2.33 15.55
N LEU A 234 -11.36 2.97 16.14
CA LEU A 234 -10.16 2.27 16.63
C LEU A 234 -10.48 1.26 17.73
N ASP A 235 -11.37 1.59 18.66
CA ASP A 235 -11.78 0.66 19.71
C ASP A 235 -12.57 -0.53 19.16
N ALA A 236 -13.35 -0.33 18.09
CA ALA A 236 -14.00 -1.41 17.37
C ALA A 236 -12.99 -2.27 16.59
N ALA A 237 -11.94 -1.66 16.04
CA ALA A 237 -10.84 -2.35 15.35
C ALA A 237 -9.99 -3.23 16.28
N ILE A 238 -9.66 -2.71 17.47
CA ILE A 238 -8.81 -3.38 18.48
C ILE A 238 -9.53 -4.55 19.15
N ARG A 239 -10.86 -4.53 19.24
CA ARG A 239 -11.61 -5.58 19.95
C ARG A 239 -11.36 -7.01 19.41
N PRO A 240 -11.42 -7.27 18.10
CA PRO A 240 -11.09 -8.58 17.54
C PRO A 240 -9.60 -8.90 17.53
N ASP A 241 -8.72 -7.89 17.41
CA ASP A 241 -7.27 -8.05 17.43
C ASP A 241 -6.58 -7.03 18.36
N PRO A 242 -6.48 -7.35 19.67
CA PRO A 242 -6.00 -6.41 20.68
C PRO A 242 -4.49 -6.20 20.68
N ASP A 243 -3.74 -7.01 19.94
CA ASP A 243 -2.28 -6.98 19.85
C ASP A 243 -1.78 -6.54 18.47
N GLN A 244 -2.66 -6.00 17.63
CA GLN A 244 -2.26 -5.41 16.35
C GLN A 244 -1.56 -4.06 16.58
N PRO A 245 -0.24 -3.94 16.35
CA PRO A 245 0.55 -2.77 16.77
C PRO A 245 0.08 -1.46 16.12
N VAL A 246 -0.37 -1.53 14.86
CA VAL A 246 -0.80 -0.37 14.10
C VAL A 246 -2.09 0.24 14.66
N TYR A 247 -3.05 -0.58 15.12
CA TYR A 247 -4.27 -0.06 15.74
C TYR A 247 -3.96 0.68 17.04
N LEU A 248 -3.10 0.10 17.87
CA LEU A 248 -2.63 0.71 19.12
C LEU A 248 -1.91 2.03 18.83
N TYR A 249 -1.04 2.06 17.84
CA TYR A 249 -0.34 3.28 17.45
C TYR A 249 -1.32 4.42 17.05
N TYR A 250 -2.27 4.15 16.17
CA TYR A 250 -3.23 5.16 15.74
C TYR A 250 -4.21 5.57 16.85
N ARG A 251 -4.58 4.65 17.75
CA ARG A 251 -5.33 5.01 18.96
C ARG A 251 -4.50 5.89 19.87
N GLY A 252 -3.24 5.58 20.08
CA GLY A 252 -2.32 6.39 20.86
C GLY A 252 -2.18 7.82 20.32
N MET A 253 -2.00 7.95 19.00
CA MET A 253 -1.96 9.24 18.32
C MET A 253 -3.30 10.01 18.42
N THR A 254 -4.42 9.32 18.31
CA THR A 254 -5.76 9.91 18.43
C THR A 254 -6.01 10.40 19.86
N LEU A 255 -5.67 9.58 20.86
CA LEU A 255 -5.73 9.94 22.28
C LEU A 255 -4.86 11.17 22.59
N TRP A 256 -3.65 11.23 22.02
CA TRP A 256 -2.77 12.40 22.16
C TRP A 256 -3.43 13.67 21.60
N ARG A 257 -4.02 13.63 20.40
CA ARG A 257 -4.76 14.77 19.82
C ARG A 257 -5.95 15.20 20.68
N MET A 258 -6.53 14.28 21.44
CA MET A 258 -7.60 14.55 22.41
C MET A 258 -7.08 14.99 23.80
N GLY A 259 -5.77 15.14 23.99
CA GLY A 259 -5.14 15.51 25.27
C GLY A 259 -5.09 14.37 26.30
N ARG A 260 -5.39 13.13 25.90
CA ARG A 260 -5.41 11.94 26.78
C ARG A 260 -4.02 11.29 26.83
N LEU A 261 -3.05 12.00 27.41
CA LEU A 261 -1.62 11.68 27.33
C LEU A 261 -1.24 10.31 27.92
N GLU A 262 -1.83 9.91 29.05
CA GLU A 262 -1.50 8.63 29.70
C GLU A 262 -1.88 7.42 28.82
N GLY A 263 -3.09 7.46 28.25
CA GLY A 263 -3.55 6.41 27.33
C GLY A 263 -2.76 6.42 26.03
N ALA A 264 -2.42 7.60 25.52
CA ALA A 264 -1.58 7.75 24.35
C ALA A 264 -0.21 7.06 24.53
N LEU A 265 0.48 7.36 25.65
CA LEU A 265 1.76 6.76 25.96
C LEU A 265 1.68 5.25 26.12
N ALA A 266 0.65 4.75 26.81
CA ALA A 266 0.46 3.32 27.03
C ALA A 266 0.33 2.57 25.70
N ASP A 267 -0.52 3.06 24.79
CA ASP A 267 -0.74 2.42 23.49
C ASP A 267 0.49 2.51 22.58
N LEU A 268 1.14 3.69 22.51
CA LEU A 268 2.37 3.87 21.73
C LEU A 268 3.49 2.95 22.24
N THR A 269 3.62 2.78 23.56
CA THR A 269 4.61 1.89 24.18
C THR A 269 4.31 0.44 23.86
N ARG A 270 3.04 0.03 23.92
CA ARG A 270 2.62 -1.33 23.57
C ARG A 270 2.87 -1.63 22.10
N ALA A 271 2.54 -0.70 21.19
CA ALA A 271 2.83 -0.82 19.77
C ALA A 271 4.33 -1.06 19.50
N SER A 272 5.21 -0.26 20.11
CA SER A 272 6.67 -0.42 20.00
C SER A 272 7.22 -1.71 20.64
N THR A 273 6.49 -2.29 21.59
CA THR A 273 6.86 -3.56 22.22
C THR A 273 6.47 -4.75 21.34
N LEU A 274 5.30 -4.68 20.71
CA LEU A 274 4.78 -5.74 19.84
C LEU A 274 5.48 -5.79 18.48
N ASP A 275 5.85 -4.63 17.92
CA ASP A 275 6.69 -4.53 16.72
C ASP A 275 7.98 -3.75 17.05
N PRO A 276 9.01 -4.46 17.54
CA PRO A 276 10.24 -3.84 17.99
C PRO A 276 11.14 -3.30 16.88
N ASN A 277 10.89 -3.69 15.63
CA ASN A 277 11.71 -3.32 14.47
C ASN A 277 11.15 -2.12 13.70
N ASN A 278 10.01 -1.58 14.15
CA ASN A 278 9.39 -0.40 13.58
C ASN A 278 10.05 0.88 14.07
N ASP A 279 10.82 1.54 13.20
CA ASP A 279 11.46 2.79 13.56
C ASP A 279 10.44 3.92 13.80
N ALA A 280 9.28 3.89 13.14
CA ALA A 280 8.27 4.94 13.28
C ALA A 280 7.68 4.96 14.68
N TYR A 281 7.39 3.80 15.29
CA TYR A 281 6.96 3.73 16.69
C TYR A 281 8.00 4.27 17.65
N CYS A 282 9.27 3.96 17.40
CA CYS A 282 10.38 4.47 18.20
C CYS A 282 10.53 6.00 18.05
N ARG A 283 10.44 6.54 16.82
CA ARG A 283 10.47 8.00 16.59
C ARG A 283 9.32 8.72 17.30
N GLN A 284 8.14 8.12 17.29
CA GLN A 284 6.95 8.73 17.88
C GLN A 284 7.00 8.72 19.40
N LEU A 285 7.49 7.64 20.02
CA LEU A 285 7.79 7.64 21.45
C LEU A 285 8.89 8.64 21.80
N ALA A 286 9.96 8.73 21.00
CA ALA A 286 11.01 9.71 21.22
C ALA A 286 10.47 11.15 21.22
N TRP A 287 9.61 11.46 20.26
CA TRP A 287 8.93 12.75 20.18
C TRP A 287 8.01 12.97 21.39
N PHE A 288 7.23 11.97 21.79
CA PHE A 288 6.29 12.06 22.91
C PHE A 288 7.03 12.32 24.24
N TYR A 289 8.10 11.57 24.52
CA TYR A 289 8.92 11.79 25.71
C TYR A 289 9.57 13.18 25.71
N ALA A 290 10.06 13.66 24.57
CA ALA A 290 10.69 14.98 24.47
C ALA A 290 9.69 16.13 24.64
N ARG A 291 8.49 16.02 24.05
CA ARG A 291 7.54 17.13 23.92
C ARG A 291 6.48 17.14 25.01
N GLU A 292 5.91 15.98 25.33
CA GLU A 292 4.79 15.88 26.26
C GLU A 292 5.25 15.62 27.69
N LEU A 293 6.34 14.85 27.86
CA LEU A 293 6.83 14.44 29.18
C LEU A 293 8.09 15.18 29.63
N ASN A 294 8.74 15.91 28.71
CA ASN A 294 10.02 16.59 28.95
C ASN A 294 11.11 15.66 29.52
N ASP A 295 11.10 14.40 29.10
CA ASP A 295 12.07 13.37 29.48
C ASP A 295 13.08 13.17 28.34
N ALA A 296 14.17 13.93 28.41
CA ALA A 296 15.19 13.93 27.37
C ALA A 296 15.97 12.60 27.27
N ASP A 297 16.03 11.82 28.35
CA ASP A 297 16.80 10.58 28.37
C ASP A 297 16.04 9.44 27.71
N GLN A 298 14.74 9.31 27.99
CA GLN A 298 13.86 8.38 27.26
C GLN A 298 13.75 8.78 25.79
N ALA A 299 13.59 10.09 25.51
CA ALA A 299 13.56 10.59 24.14
C ALA A 299 14.81 10.18 23.35
N ARG A 300 16.01 10.35 23.94
CA ARG A 300 17.27 9.95 23.32
C ARG A 300 17.32 8.45 23.07
N THR A 301 16.93 7.64 24.06
CA THR A 301 16.94 6.17 23.97
C THR A 301 16.09 5.67 22.81
N TYR A 302 14.85 6.14 22.70
CA TYR A 302 13.97 5.75 21.60
C TYR A 302 14.44 6.28 20.23
N MET A 303 15.02 7.48 20.20
CA MET A 303 15.58 8.04 18.95
C MET A 303 16.79 7.25 18.46
N GLU A 304 17.69 6.84 19.36
CA GLU A 304 18.82 5.99 19.02
C GLU A 304 18.37 4.63 18.48
N ARG A 305 17.34 4.04 19.09
CA ARG A 305 16.73 2.81 18.59
C ARG A 305 16.17 3.01 17.18
N ALA A 306 15.36 4.04 16.95
CA ALA A 306 14.83 4.36 15.63
C ALA A 306 15.93 4.50 14.57
N LEU A 307 17.00 5.24 14.88
CA LEU A 307 18.14 5.43 13.98
C LEU A 307 18.91 4.12 13.70
N SER A 308 18.93 3.20 14.65
CA SER A 308 19.58 1.90 14.45
C SER A 308 18.75 0.96 13.56
N LEU A 309 17.43 1.17 13.48
CA LEU A 309 16.48 0.42 12.67
C LEU A 309 16.30 0.99 11.25
N ALA A 310 16.65 2.27 11.04
CA ALA A 310 16.51 2.91 9.73
C ALA A 310 17.32 2.17 8.63
N PRO A 311 16.83 2.18 7.36
CA PRO A 311 17.50 1.55 6.22
C PRO A 311 18.97 1.95 6.11
N LEU A 312 19.80 1.04 5.58
CA LEU A 312 21.27 1.11 5.54
C LEU A 312 21.87 2.46 5.09
N GLU A 313 21.14 3.25 4.29
CA GLU A 313 21.54 4.61 3.88
C GLU A 313 21.69 5.58 5.07
N ALA A 314 20.82 5.50 6.08
CA ALA A 314 20.89 6.34 7.29
C ALA A 314 22.06 5.94 8.22
N ARG A 315 22.38 4.64 8.30
CA ARG A 315 23.55 4.14 9.05
C ARG A 315 24.88 4.62 8.45
N ASN A 316 24.97 4.73 7.12
CA ASN A 316 26.21 5.09 6.42
C ASN A 316 26.66 6.56 6.62
N TYR A 317 25.74 7.49 6.92
CA TYR A 317 26.11 8.89 7.18
C TYR A 317 26.81 9.09 8.54
N ARG A 318 26.59 8.20 9.52
CA ARG A 318 27.18 8.30 10.87
C ARG A 318 28.63 7.80 10.94
N LEU A 319 29.12 7.12 9.91
CA LEU A 319 30.53 6.71 9.78
C LEU A 319 31.37 7.73 9.01
N ARG A 320 30.78 8.87 8.59
CA ARG A 320 31.44 9.90 7.77
C ARG A 320 31.32 11.34 8.31
N ALA A 321 30.77 11.54 9.52
CA ALA A 321 30.70 12.83 10.21
C ALA A 321 31.38 12.72 11.58
#